data_AF-V4YIH6-F1
#
_entry.id   AF-V4YIH6-F1
#
_cell.length_a   1.000
_cell.length_b   1.000
_cell.length_c   1.000
_cell.angle_alpha   90.00
_cell.angle_beta   90.00
_cell.angle_gamma   90.00
#
_symmetry.space_group_name_H-M   'P 1'
#
loop_
_entity.id
_entity.type
_entity.pdbx_description
1 polymer ?
#
loop_
_entity_poly.entity_id
_entity_poly.type
_entity_poly.pdbx_seq_one_letter_code
_entity_poly.pdbx_strand_id
1 'polypeptide(L)'
;MHLYVDLVLTWILFLALFPMAFVWFRQVWAIAVKRDFSSVAVKNGESPPNPAKFAPFALAANLIAGTVVLSAIIGVVGANLAKDEWTAMAGITIWCKLFFNFALSRHAHWDKTQADKAAVKQAKADAKLALQQSKQEDAGAQ
;
A
#
# COMPACT_ATOMS: atom_id res chain seq x y z
N MET A 1 11.95 37.26 -10.33
CA MET A 1 10.77 36.44 -10.00
C MET A 1 11.14 34.98 -9.71
N HIS A 2 11.98 34.35 -10.54
CA HIS A 2 12.40 32.93 -10.38
C HIS A 2 13.03 32.58 -9.02
N LEU A 3 13.93 33.41 -8.48
CA LEU A 3 14.61 33.13 -7.20
C LEU A 3 13.66 32.97 -6.01
N TYR A 4 12.61 33.79 -5.94
CA TYR A 4 11.63 33.71 -4.86
C TYR A 4 10.75 32.48 -5.00
N VAL A 5 10.37 32.12 -6.23
CA VAL A 5 9.58 30.92 -6.50
C VAL A 5 10.36 29.67 -6.11
N ASP A 6 11.61 29.55 -6.54
CA ASP A 6 12.46 28.39 -6.21
C ASP A 6 12.71 28.27 -4.71
N LEU A 7 12.97 29.40 -4.03
CA LEU A 7 13.13 29.45 -2.58
C LEU A 7 11.86 28.93 -1.89
N VAL A 8 10.70 29.51 -2.21
CA VAL A 8 9.42 29.14 -1.60
C VAL A 8 9.09 27.66 -1.86
N LEU A 9 9.25 27.17 -3.09
CA LEU A 9 9.01 25.76 -3.43
C LEU A 9 9.92 24.81 -2.64
N THR A 10 11.20 25.16 -2.53
CA THR A 10 12.19 24.37 -1.77
C THR A 10 11.80 24.27 -0.30
N TRP A 11 11.44 25.40 0.33
CA TRP A 11 11.03 25.42 1.73
C TRP A 11 9.71 24.68 1.95
N ILE A 12 8.74 24.79 1.05
CA ILE A 12 7.48 24.04 1.15
C ILE A 12 7.73 22.53 1.05
N LEU A 13 8.54 22.07 0.08
CA LEU A 13 8.91 20.65 -0.03
C LEU A 13 9.64 20.16 1.22
N PHE A 14 10.57 20.95 1.74
CA PHE A 14 11.31 20.62 2.94
C PHE A 14 10.39 20.51 4.15
N LEU A 15 9.51 21.48 4.36
CA LEU A 15 8.53 21.47 5.44
C LEU A 15 7.55 20.30 5.31
N ALA A 16 7.19 19.89 4.09
CA ALA A 16 6.34 18.73 3.85
C ALA A 16 6.99 17.40 4.29
N LEU A 17 8.32 17.32 4.40
CA LEU A 17 9.00 16.12 4.89
C LEU A 17 8.71 15.85 6.38
N PHE A 18 8.52 16.89 7.20
CA PHE A 18 8.26 16.75 8.63
C PHE A 18 6.97 15.98 8.96
N PRO A 19 5.78 16.42 8.52
CA PRO A 19 4.55 15.68 8.79
C PRO A 19 4.58 14.28 8.15
N MET A 20 5.27 14.13 7.01
CA MET A 20 5.35 12.86 6.32
C MET A 20 6.19 11.83 7.09
N ALA A 21 7.38 12.22 7.56
CA ALA A 21 8.23 11.40 8.41
C ALA A 21 7.48 11.00 9.69
N PHE A 22 6.81 11.95 10.34
CA PHE A 22 6.01 11.70 11.55
C PHE A 22 4.93 10.65 11.30
N VAL A 23 4.18 10.75 10.21
CA VAL A 23 3.13 9.78 9.85
C VAL A 23 3.69 8.39 9.57
N TRP A 24 4.89 8.27 8.99
CA TRP A 24 5.51 6.96 8.74
C TRP A 24 6.04 6.32 10.02
N PHE A 25 6.71 7.09 10.89
CA PHE A 25 7.14 6.58 12.20
C PHE A 25 5.95 6.21 13.10
N ARG A 26 4.86 6.99 13.06
CA ARG A 26 3.61 6.66 13.77
C ARG A 26 3.03 5.34 13.28
N GLN A 27 3.08 5.06 11.98
CA GLN A 27 2.64 3.79 11.41
C GLN A 27 3.55 2.62 11.82
N VAL A 28 4.87 2.82 11.84
CA VAL A 28 5.83 1.84 12.36
C VAL A 28 5.49 1.47 13.81
N TRP A 29 5.26 2.47 14.66
CA TRP A 29 4.87 2.23 16.06
C TRP A 29 3.55 1.45 16.18
N ALA A 30 2.54 1.81 15.37
CA ALA A 30 1.26 1.11 15.36
C ALA A 30 1.40 -0.38 14.98
N ILE A 31 2.19 -0.69 13.95
CA ILE A 31 2.40 -2.07 13.49
C ILE A 31 3.31 -2.86 14.44
N ALA A 32 4.40 -2.25 14.92
CA ALA A 32 5.39 -2.93 15.76
C ALA A 32 4.90 -3.15 17.19
N VAL A 33 4.33 -2.12 17.83
CA VAL A 33 4.00 -2.12 19.26
C VAL A 33 2.53 -2.45 19.49
N LYS A 34 1.62 -1.73 18.82
CA LYS A 34 0.17 -1.96 18.97
C LYS A 34 -0.32 -3.20 18.21
N ARG A 35 0.53 -3.78 17.34
CA ARG A 35 0.18 -4.87 16.43
C ARG A 35 -1.10 -4.60 15.65
N ASP A 36 -1.33 -3.33 15.32
CA ASP A 36 -2.48 -2.90 14.53
C ASP A 36 -2.15 -3.13 13.05
N PHE A 37 -2.82 -4.11 12.45
CA PHE A 37 -2.63 -4.49 11.06
C PHE A 37 -3.69 -3.90 10.12
N SER A 38 -4.57 -3.04 10.63
CA SER A 38 -5.65 -2.40 9.83
C SER A 38 -5.12 -1.54 8.69
N SER A 39 -3.90 -1.00 8.83
CA SER A 39 -3.24 -0.17 7.83
C SER A 39 -2.31 -0.95 6.87
N VAL A 40 -2.22 -2.28 7.00
CA VAL A 40 -1.29 -3.10 6.22
C VAL A 40 -1.93 -3.52 4.90
N ALA A 41 -1.27 -3.15 3.79
CA ALA A 41 -1.64 -3.58 2.44
C ALA A 41 -3.11 -3.31 2.06
N VAL A 42 -3.67 -2.22 2.58
CA VAL A 42 -5.08 -1.84 2.39
C VAL A 42 -5.36 -1.57 0.91
N LYS A 43 -6.48 -2.11 0.42
CA LYS A 43 -7.00 -1.83 -0.91
C LYS A 43 -8.45 -1.39 -0.77
N ASN A 44 -8.77 -0.18 -1.26
CA ASN A 44 -10.12 0.41 -1.16
C ASN A 44 -10.70 0.48 0.27
N GLY A 45 -9.86 0.61 1.29
CA GLY A 45 -10.29 0.64 2.70
C GLY A 45 -10.42 -0.73 3.36
N GLU A 46 -10.27 -1.84 2.63
CA GLU A 46 -10.28 -3.19 3.19
C GLU A 46 -8.87 -3.71 3.46
N SER A 47 -8.70 -4.36 4.61
CA SER A 47 -7.51 -5.15 4.93
C SER A 47 -7.54 -6.51 4.19
N PRO A 48 -6.38 -7.06 3.82
CA PRO A 48 -6.30 -8.35 3.14
C PRO A 48 -6.73 -9.51 4.06
N PRO A 49 -7.08 -10.69 3.51
CA PRO A 49 -7.53 -11.86 4.29
C PRO A 49 -6.54 -12.33 5.37
N ASN A 50 -5.24 -12.11 5.17
CA ASN A 50 -4.20 -12.41 6.16
C ASN A 50 -3.20 -11.25 6.24
N PRO A 51 -3.47 -10.21 7.04
CA PRO A 51 -2.63 -9.02 7.10
C PRO A 51 -1.33 -9.26 7.87
N ALA A 52 -1.28 -10.25 8.77
CA ALA A 52 -0.10 -10.58 9.56
C ALA A 52 1.10 -11.03 8.70
N LYS A 53 0.85 -11.71 7.57
CA LYS A 53 1.89 -12.12 6.61
C LYS A 53 2.59 -10.91 5.95
N PHE A 54 1.85 -9.81 5.75
CA PHE A 54 2.35 -8.62 5.06
C PHE A 54 2.81 -7.51 6.00
N ALA A 55 2.50 -7.63 7.30
CA ALA A 55 2.92 -6.71 8.34
C ALA A 55 4.44 -6.43 8.38
N PRO A 56 5.35 -7.43 8.31
CA PRO A 56 6.79 -7.14 8.35
C PRO A 56 7.26 -6.34 7.14
N PHE A 57 6.68 -6.54 5.96
CA PHE A 57 7.01 -5.78 4.75
C PHE A 57 6.52 -4.33 4.86
N ALA A 58 5.29 -4.11 5.34
CA ALA A 58 4.76 -2.78 5.57
C ALA A 58 5.55 -2.04 6.67
N LEU A 59 5.96 -2.74 7.72
CA LEU A 59 6.81 -2.21 8.78
C LEU A 59 8.15 -1.76 8.22
N ALA A 60 8.85 -2.65 7.50
CA ALA A 60 10.15 -2.37 6.91
C ALA A 60 10.08 -1.18 5.94
N ALA A 61 9.05 -1.13 5.08
CA ALA A 61 8.88 -0.04 4.12
C ALA A 61 8.68 1.32 4.81
N ASN A 62 7.85 1.40 5.85
CA ASN A 62 7.65 2.66 6.58
C ASN A 62 8.87 3.04 7.41
N LEU A 63 9.61 2.07 7.97
CA LEU A 63 10.83 2.33 8.72
C LEU A 63 11.94 2.85 7.81
N ILE A 64 12.20 2.19 6.68
CA ILE A 64 13.21 2.61 5.71
C ILE A 64 12.87 4.00 5.17
N ALA A 65 11.61 4.20 4.74
CA ALA A 65 11.19 5.50 4.21
C ALA A 65 11.29 6.61 5.28
N GLY A 66 10.86 6.34 6.51
CA GLY A 66 10.98 7.25 7.64
C GLY A 66 12.42 7.64 7.92
N THR A 67 13.32 6.65 7.98
CA THR A 67 14.75 6.86 8.22
C THR A 67 15.40 7.68 7.11
N VAL A 68 15.13 7.38 5.83
CA VAL A 68 15.73 8.14 4.72
C VAL A 68 15.28 9.61 4.72
N VAL A 69 13.97 9.86 4.96
CA VAL A 69 13.46 11.23 5.05
C VAL A 69 14.00 11.94 6.29
N LEU A 70 14.14 11.25 7.43
CA LEU A 70 14.76 11.81 8.62
C LEU A 70 16.23 12.20 8.37
N SER A 71 17.00 11.34 7.71
CA SER A 71 18.37 11.64 7.30
C SER A 71 18.45 12.85 6.37
N ALA A 72 17.51 12.99 5.42
CA ALA A 72 17.42 14.16 4.56
C ALA A 72 17.13 15.44 5.37
N ILE A 73 16.21 15.38 6.34
CA ILE A 73 15.91 16.52 7.24
C ILE A 73 17.17 16.94 8.02
N ILE A 74 17.83 15.98 8.67
CA ILE A 74 19.06 16.24 9.45
C ILE A 74 20.15 16.84 8.55
N GLY A 75 20.33 16.31 7.34
CA GLY A 75 21.32 16.80 6.40
C GLY A 75 21.09 18.23 5.92
N VAL A 76 19.84 18.62 5.67
CA VAL A 76 19.49 20.01 5.31
C VAL A 76 19.72 20.94 6.50
N VAL A 77 19.26 20.57 7.70
CA VAL A 77 19.44 21.39 8.92
C VAL A 77 20.93 21.56 9.26
N GLY A 78 21.73 20.51 9.09
CA GLY A 78 23.17 20.55 9.29
C GLY A 78 23.96 21.22 8.17
N ALA A 79 23.30 21.76 7.13
CA ALA A 79 23.91 22.31 5.92
C ALA A 79 24.86 21.35 5.18
N ASN A 80 24.61 20.04 5.28
CA ASN A 80 25.44 18.98 4.69
C ASN A 80 24.90 18.45 3.35
N LEU A 81 23.68 18.78 2.96
CA LEU A 81 23.03 18.26 1.75
C LEU A 81 22.57 19.40 0.85
N ALA A 82 23.04 19.41 -0.40
CA ALA A 82 22.61 20.36 -1.40
C ALA A 82 21.16 20.07 -1.82
N LYS A 83 20.49 21.08 -2.40
CA LYS A 83 19.08 20.99 -2.83
C LYS A 83 18.82 19.75 -3.69
N ASP A 84 19.66 19.53 -4.68
CA ASP A 84 19.47 18.47 -5.67
C ASP A 84 19.62 17.08 -5.04
N GLU A 85 20.44 16.94 -3.99
CA GLU A 85 20.69 15.67 -3.31
C GLU A 85 19.51 15.29 -2.41
N TRP A 86 19.07 16.19 -1.51
CA TRP A 86 17.99 15.86 -0.59
C TRP A 86 16.65 15.73 -1.30
N THR A 87 16.41 16.52 -2.36
CA THR A 87 15.20 16.41 -3.17
C THR A 87 15.18 15.11 -3.97
N ALA A 88 16.32 14.67 -4.53
CA ALA A 88 16.43 13.37 -5.18
C ALA A 88 16.19 12.22 -4.19
N MET A 89 16.82 12.26 -3.01
CA MET A 89 16.62 11.26 -1.94
C MET A 89 15.16 11.20 -1.48
N ALA A 90 14.54 12.34 -1.20
CA ALA A 90 13.15 12.41 -0.78
C ALA A 90 12.20 11.93 -1.88
N GLY A 91 12.41 12.41 -3.11
CA GLY A 91 11.60 12.06 -4.28
C GLY A 91 11.63 10.57 -4.56
N ILE A 92 12.82 9.96 -4.69
CA ILE A 92 12.92 8.52 -4.97
C ILE A 92 12.32 7.70 -3.84
N THR A 93 12.54 8.08 -2.58
CA THR A 93 11.98 7.38 -1.42
C THR A 93 10.45 7.39 -1.44
N ILE A 94 9.84 8.55 -1.71
CA ILE A 94 8.38 8.69 -1.80
C ILE A 94 7.84 7.82 -2.94
N TRP A 95 8.45 7.90 -4.14
CA TRP A 95 8.02 7.09 -5.28
C TRP A 95 8.17 5.59 -5.05
N CYS A 96 9.32 5.15 -4.55
CA CYS A 96 9.56 3.75 -4.21
C CYS A 96 8.54 3.26 -3.17
N LYS A 97 8.24 4.05 -2.14
CA LYS A 97 7.26 3.69 -1.10
C LYS A 97 5.85 3.61 -1.66
N LEU A 98 5.47 4.51 -2.57
CA LEU A 98 4.17 4.47 -3.25
C LEU A 98 4.04 3.21 -4.11
N PHE A 99 5.04 2.92 -4.95
CA PHE A 99 5.02 1.72 -5.79
C PHE A 99 5.06 0.43 -4.97
N PHE A 100 5.83 0.40 -3.89
CA PHE A 100 5.89 -0.74 -2.99
C PHE A 100 4.54 -1.00 -2.32
N ASN A 101 3.88 0.04 -1.78
CA ASN A 101 2.54 -0.11 -1.20
C ASN A 101 1.51 -0.56 -2.25
N PHE A 102 1.61 -0.04 -3.48
CA PHE A 102 0.75 -0.47 -4.57
C PHE A 102 0.94 -1.95 -4.89
N ALA A 103 2.18 -2.40 -5.07
CA ALA A 103 2.51 -3.80 -5.34
C ALA A 103 2.06 -4.72 -4.17
N LEU A 104 2.34 -4.33 -2.93
CA LEU A 104 1.98 -5.08 -1.73
C LEU A 104 0.46 -5.22 -1.58
N SER A 105 -0.30 -4.14 -1.79
CA SER A 105 -1.78 -4.18 -1.73
C SER A 105 -2.37 -5.14 -2.76
N ARG A 106 -1.78 -5.20 -3.96
CA ARG A 106 -2.25 -6.06 -5.04
C ARG A 106 -1.88 -7.53 -4.80
N HIS A 107 -0.67 -7.78 -4.31
CA HIS A 107 -0.24 -9.12 -3.97
C HIS A 107 -1.06 -9.70 -2.79
N ALA A 108 -1.36 -8.89 -1.77
CA ALA A 108 -2.11 -9.32 -0.60
C ALA A 108 -3.60 -9.62 -0.87
N HIS A 109 -4.19 -9.05 -1.92
CA HIS A 109 -5.60 -9.28 -2.30
C HIS A 109 -5.78 -10.31 -3.43
N TRP A 110 -4.68 -10.88 -3.92
CA TRP A 110 -4.74 -11.87 -5.00
C TRP A 110 -5.48 -13.14 -4.56
N ASP A 111 -5.25 -13.59 -3.32
CA ASP A 111 -5.87 -14.81 -2.78
C ASP A 111 -7.40 -14.68 -2.66
N LYS A 112 -7.91 -13.54 -2.16
CA LYS A 112 -9.36 -13.22 -2.10
C LYS A 112 -9.99 -13.29 -3.50
N THR A 113 -9.32 -12.68 -4.47
CA THR A 113 -9.78 -12.63 -5.87
C THR A 113 -9.91 -14.04 -6.49
N GLN A 114 -9.02 -14.96 -6.12
CA GLN A 114 -9.05 -16.34 -6.62
C GLN A 114 -10.15 -17.16 -5.95
N ALA A 115 -10.36 -16.99 -4.64
CA ALA A 115 -11.45 -17.65 -3.91
C ALA A 115 -12.83 -17.22 -4.45
N ASP A 116 -13.04 -15.92 -4.68
CA ASP A 116 -14.30 -15.39 -5.23
C ASP A 116 -14.58 -15.97 -6.64
N LYS A 117 -13.55 -16.05 -7.49
CA LYS A 117 -13.66 -16.64 -8.83
C LYS A 117 -14.00 -18.13 -8.78
N ALA A 118 -13.42 -18.88 -7.85
CA ALA A 118 -13.70 -20.30 -7.68
C ALA A 118 -15.15 -20.53 -7.22
N ALA A 119 -15.63 -19.74 -6.26
CA ALA A 119 -17.02 -19.80 -5.77
C ALA A 119 -18.04 -19.50 -6.89
N VAL A 120 -17.80 -18.45 -7.68
CA VAL A 120 -18.67 -18.11 -8.83
C VAL A 120 -18.66 -19.21 -9.89
N LYS A 121 -17.51 -19.82 -10.16
CA LYS A 121 -17.40 -20.94 -11.11
C LYS A 121 -18.19 -22.16 -10.63
N GLN A 122 -18.12 -22.48 -9.33
CA GLN A 122 -18.85 -23.58 -8.73
C GLN A 122 -20.36 -23.35 -8.77
N ALA A 123 -20.83 -22.17 -8.35
CA ALA A 123 -22.24 -21.81 -8.43
C ALA A 123 -22.82 -21.91 -9.85
N LYS A 124 -22.04 -21.53 -10.87
CA LYS A 124 -22.43 -21.70 -12.29
C LYS A 124 -22.48 -23.17 -12.72
N ALA A 125 -21.58 -24.01 -12.22
CA ALA A 125 -21.59 -25.45 -12.51
C ALA A 125 -22.81 -26.13 -11.88
N ASP A 126 -23.11 -25.81 -10.62
CA ASP A 126 -24.26 -26.35 -9.88
C ASP A 126 -25.58 -25.90 -10.52
N ALA A 127 -25.70 -24.62 -10.90
CA ALA A 127 -26.86 -24.11 -11.61
C ALA A 127 -27.06 -24.80 -12.98
N LYS A 128 -25.96 -25.10 -13.69
CA LYS A 128 -26.02 -25.83 -14.97
C LYS A 128 -26.47 -27.29 -14.76
N LEU A 129 -26.01 -27.94 -13.69
CA LEU A 129 -26.42 -29.30 -13.32
C LEU A 129 -27.91 -29.36 -12.96
N ALA A 130 -28.40 -28.41 -12.16
CA ALA A 130 -29.82 -28.32 -11.79
C ALA A 130 -30.72 -28.11 -13.03
N LEU A 131 -30.29 -27.28 -13.98
CA LEU A 131 -31.03 -27.03 -15.23
C LEU A 131 -31.02 -28.26 -16.16
N GLN A 132 -29.98 -29.11 -16.09
CA GLN A 132 -29.95 -30.38 -16.81
C GLN A 132 -30.87 -31.42 -16.18
N GLN A 133 -30.93 -31.48 -14.85
CA GLN A 133 -31.82 -32.37 -14.11
C GLN A 133 -33.29 -32.04 -14.38
N SER A 134 -33.68 -30.77 -14.29
CA SER A 134 -35.07 -30.36 -14.60
C SER A 134 -35.46 -30.71 -16.04
N LYS A 135 -34.55 -30.48 -17.01
CA LYS A 135 -34.81 -30.80 -18.42
C LYS A 135 -34.89 -32.31 -18.68
N GLN A 136 -34.22 -33.14 -17.87
CA GLN A 136 -34.33 -34.60 -17.94
C GLN A 136 -35.64 -35.11 -17.31
N GLU A 137 -36.10 -34.50 -16.22
CA GLU A 137 -37.40 -34.80 -15.61
C GLU A 137 -38.55 -34.47 -16.57
N ASP A 138 -38.50 -33.31 -17.23
CA ASP A 138 -39.50 -32.89 -18.22
C ASP A 138 -39.56 -33.80 -19.46
N ALA A 139 -38.43 -34.40 -19.85
CA ALA A 139 -38.32 -35.28 -21.02
C ALA A 139 -38.67 -36.75 -20.72
N GLY A 140 -38.59 -37.19 -19.46
CA GLY A 140 -38.99 -38.53 -19.04
C GLY A 140 -40.47 -38.66 -18.65
N ALA A 141 -41.17 -37.54 -18.50
CA ALA A 141 -42.61 -37.48 -18.22
C ALA A 141 -43.50 -37.45 -19.48
N GLN A 142 -42.92 -37.54 -20.68
CA GLN A 142 -43.59 -37.67 -21.98
C GLN A 142 -43.44 -39.09 -22.52
#